data_AF-A0A7X7ET84-F1
#
_entry.id   AF-A0A7X7ET84-F1
#
_cell.length_a   1.000
_cell.length_b   1.000
_cell.length_c   1.000
_cell.angle_alpha   90.00
_cell.angle_beta   90.00
_cell.angle_gamma   90.00
#
_symmetry.space_group_name_H-M   'P 1'
#
loop_
_entity.id
_entity.type
_entity.pdbx_description
1 polymer ?
#
loop_
_entity_poly.entity_id
_entity_poly.type
_entity_poly.pdbx_seq_one_letter_code
_entity_poly.pdbx_strand_id
1 'polypeptide(L)'
;MAMSLIHGVPVRREQWSAITLAMREFGFDIYSENWHPYFKNDDTLTVTPAEVKVSYFLGQDGRLLLFLMNSGQTTVTAKLEFKSTEGLPMGHSLRDRLTAKWVGYLNEQLKIRLEPWKIYVLATE
;
A
#
# COMPACT_ATOMS: atom_id res chain seq x y z
N MET A 1 -21.48 -1.49 2.50
CA MET A 1 -20.62 -2.17 3.50
C MET A 1 -19.42 -2.76 2.76
N ALA A 2 -18.33 -2.00 2.63
CA ALA A 2 -17.08 -2.46 1.99
C ALA A 2 -15.84 -2.17 2.87
N MET A 3 -16.08 -1.68 4.10
CA MET A 3 -15.12 -1.00 4.96
C MET A 3 -14.29 -1.91 5.87
N SER A 4 -14.65 -3.20 5.97
CA SER A 4 -13.91 -4.20 6.76
C SER A 4 -12.69 -4.77 6.04
N LEU A 5 -12.46 -4.40 4.77
CA LEU A 5 -11.61 -5.13 3.84
C LEU A 5 -10.23 -4.52 3.54
N ILE A 6 -9.77 -3.62 4.42
CA ILE A 6 -8.34 -3.59 4.78
C ILE A 6 -8.27 -4.09 6.24
N HIS A 7 -8.77 -5.30 6.47
CA HIS A 7 -8.73 -6.11 7.69
C HIS A 7 -8.64 -5.36 9.03
N GLY A 8 -9.77 -4.83 9.51
CA GLY A 8 -9.89 -4.41 10.92
C GLY A 8 -9.03 -3.21 11.32
N VAL A 9 -8.47 -2.49 10.35
CA VAL A 9 -7.72 -1.27 10.59
C VAL A 9 -8.68 -0.09 10.76
N PRO A 10 -8.70 0.61 11.90
CA PRO A 10 -9.52 1.81 12.05
C PRO A 10 -8.99 2.91 11.12
N VAL A 11 -9.62 3.08 9.97
CA VAL A 11 -9.37 4.21 9.08
C VAL A 11 -10.00 5.45 9.68
N ARG A 12 -9.19 6.49 9.91
CA ARG A 12 -9.73 7.76 10.41
C ARG A 12 -10.63 8.38 9.33
N ARG A 13 -11.76 8.98 9.72
CA ARG A 13 -12.78 9.48 8.78
C ARG A 13 -12.20 10.46 7.75
N GLU A 14 -11.21 11.25 8.14
CA GLU A 14 -10.53 12.21 7.28
C GLU A 14 -9.74 11.57 6.13
N GLN A 15 -9.27 10.33 6.28
CA GLN A 15 -8.53 9.61 5.22
C GLN A 15 -9.47 8.90 4.24
N TRP A 16 -10.73 8.70 4.62
CA TRP A 16 -11.68 7.86 3.89
C TRP A 16 -11.91 8.29 2.44
N SER A 17 -12.13 9.58 2.23
CA SER A 17 -12.44 10.12 0.91
C SER A 17 -11.27 9.95 -0.07
N ALA A 18 -10.05 10.26 0.37
CA ALA A 18 -8.86 10.12 -0.46
C ALA A 18 -8.56 8.65 -0.81
N ILE A 19 -8.71 7.75 0.16
CA ILE A 19 -8.55 6.29 -0.05
C ILE A 19 -9.57 5.79 -1.06
N THR A 20 -10.85 6.16 -0.90
CA THR A 20 -11.93 5.73 -1.80
C THR A 20 -11.72 6.25 -3.22
N LEU A 21 -11.26 7.50 -3.36
CA LEU A 21 -10.93 8.07 -4.66
C LEU A 21 -9.77 7.33 -5.34
N ALA A 22 -8.70 7.02 -4.59
CA ALA A 22 -7.58 6.25 -5.12
C ALA A 22 -8.02 4.83 -5.54
N MET A 23 -8.81 4.13 -4.72
CA MET A 23 -9.37 2.82 -5.07
C MET A 23 -10.20 2.88 -6.35
N ARG A 24 -11.05 3.90 -6.49
CA ARG A 24 -11.89 4.07 -7.69
C ARG A 24 -11.06 4.36 -8.94
N GLU A 25 -10.05 5.22 -8.84
CA GLU A 25 -9.15 5.55 -9.95
C GLU A 25 -8.41 4.33 -10.48
N PHE A 26 -8.00 3.43 -9.59
CA PHE A 26 -7.28 2.22 -9.94
C PHE A 26 -8.21 1.06 -10.33
N GLY A 27 -9.54 1.25 -10.28
CA GLY A 27 -10.49 0.16 -10.52
C GLY A 27 -10.33 -0.98 -9.50
N PHE A 28 -9.97 -0.64 -8.26
CA PHE A 28 -9.70 -1.60 -7.20
C PHE A 28 -10.88 -2.54 -6.96
N ASP A 29 -10.61 -3.84 -6.98
CA ASP A 29 -11.56 -4.89 -6.63
C ASP A 29 -10.87 -5.93 -5.72
N ILE A 30 -11.47 -6.17 -4.55
CA ILE A 30 -10.99 -7.14 -3.55
C ILE A 30 -11.06 -8.59 -4.02
N TYR A 31 -11.86 -8.88 -5.05
CA TYR A 31 -12.03 -10.20 -5.62
C TYR A 31 -11.15 -10.44 -6.86
N SER A 32 -10.42 -9.41 -7.31
CA SER A 32 -9.51 -9.51 -8.44
C SER A 32 -8.26 -10.32 -8.08
N GLU A 33 -7.72 -11.05 -9.05
CA GLU A 33 -6.42 -11.73 -8.93
C GLU A 33 -5.26 -10.76 -8.78
N ASN A 34 -5.45 -9.50 -9.21
CA ASN A 34 -4.47 -8.44 -9.05
C ASN A 34 -4.44 -7.86 -7.62
N TRP A 35 -5.32 -8.32 -6.72
CA TRP A 35 -5.31 -7.95 -5.32
C TRP A 35 -4.42 -8.88 -4.51
N HIS A 36 -3.42 -8.28 -3.87
CA HIS A 36 -2.43 -8.97 -3.06
C HIS A 36 -2.57 -8.51 -1.60
N PRO A 37 -3.41 -9.19 -0.80
CA PRO A 37 -3.63 -8.81 0.59
C PRO A 37 -2.43 -9.20 1.47
N TYR A 38 -2.13 -8.39 2.49
CA TYR A 38 -0.93 -8.53 3.32
C TYR A 38 -0.69 -9.91 3.94
N PHE A 39 -1.74 -10.69 4.20
CA PHE A 39 -1.65 -12.02 4.82
C PHE A 39 -1.39 -13.14 3.81
N LYS A 40 -1.28 -12.81 2.51
CA LYS A 40 -0.93 -13.72 1.42
C LYS A 40 0.32 -13.28 0.65
N ASN A 41 1.00 -12.23 1.11
CA ASN A 41 2.11 -11.62 0.38
C ASN A 41 3.48 -12.14 0.81
N ASP A 42 3.55 -13.11 1.73
CA ASP A 42 4.82 -13.58 2.29
C ASP A 42 5.76 -14.15 1.21
N ASP A 43 5.21 -14.69 0.11
CA ASP A 43 5.99 -15.22 -1.01
C ASP A 43 6.46 -14.14 -2.00
N THR A 44 5.88 -12.93 -1.97
CA THR A 44 6.16 -11.87 -2.94
C THR A 44 6.82 -10.64 -2.32
N LEU A 45 6.60 -10.37 -1.03
CA LEU A 45 7.00 -9.15 -0.36
C LEU A 45 7.50 -9.45 1.06
N THR A 46 8.69 -8.97 1.38
CA THR A 46 9.20 -8.95 2.75
C THR A 46 8.94 -7.58 3.37
N VAL A 47 8.36 -7.55 4.57
CA VAL A 47 8.03 -6.31 5.30
C VAL A 47 8.62 -6.35 6.70
N THR A 48 9.40 -5.33 7.05
CA THR A 48 10.00 -5.17 8.38
C THR A 48 9.73 -3.76 8.90
N PRO A 49 9.29 -3.57 10.16
CA PRO A 49 9.01 -4.58 11.19
C PRO A 49 7.68 -5.31 10.97
N ALA A 50 7.48 -6.45 11.66
CA ALA A 50 6.32 -7.34 11.49
C ALA A 50 4.94 -6.70 11.80
N GLU A 51 4.93 -5.60 12.56
CA GLU A 51 3.74 -4.80 12.83
C GLU A 51 3.29 -3.94 11.64
N VAL A 52 4.11 -3.83 10.59
CA VAL A 52 3.71 -3.15 9.36
C VAL A 52 3.02 -4.15 8.44
N LYS A 53 1.81 -3.81 8.03
CA LYS A 53 1.00 -4.59 7.08
C LYS A 53 0.96 -3.86 5.76
N VAL A 54 1.25 -4.59 4.68
CA VAL A 54 1.28 -4.04 3.32
C VAL A 54 0.44 -4.92 2.41
N SER A 55 -0.58 -4.31 1.83
CA SER A 55 -1.34 -4.92 0.73
C SER A 55 -1.11 -4.09 -0.52
N TYR A 56 -1.23 -4.69 -1.70
CA TYR A 56 -1.08 -3.96 -2.95
C TYR A 56 -2.03 -4.47 -4.02
N PHE A 57 -2.35 -3.59 -4.95
CA PHE A 57 -3.19 -3.88 -6.10
C PHE A 57 -2.48 -3.47 -7.37
N LEU A 58 -2.43 -4.38 -8.36
CA LEU A 58 -1.93 -4.09 -9.69
C LEU A 58 -3.10 -3.68 -10.59
N GLY A 59 -3.16 -2.40 -10.92
CA GLY A 59 -4.14 -1.86 -11.85
C GLY A 59 -4.05 -2.56 -13.21
N GLN A 60 -5.18 -2.66 -13.92
CA GLN A 60 -5.20 -3.18 -15.29
C GLN A 60 -4.38 -2.32 -16.26
N ASP A 61 -4.11 -1.07 -15.87
CA ASP A 61 -3.25 -0.11 -16.57
C ASP A 61 -1.76 -0.24 -16.22
N GLY A 62 -1.38 -1.27 -15.44
CA GLY A 62 0.00 -1.53 -15.02
C GLY A 62 0.48 -0.67 -13.85
N ARG A 63 -0.36 0.23 -13.30
CA ARG A 63 0.01 1.04 -12.13
C ARG A 63 -0.19 0.24 -10.84
N LEU A 64 0.66 0.49 -9.85
CA LEU A 64 0.61 -0.12 -8.53
C LEU A 64 -0.09 0.81 -7.53
N LEU A 65 -0.99 0.25 -6.73
CA LEU A 65 -1.57 0.90 -5.55
C LEU A 65 -1.16 0.12 -4.29
N LEU A 66 -0.46 0.77 -3.37
CA LEU A 66 0.06 0.22 -2.12
C LEU A 66 -0.73 0.77 -0.93
N PHE A 67 -1.15 -0.12 -0.04
CA PHE A 67 -1.74 0.21 1.26
C PHE A 67 -0.79 -0.23 2.35
N LEU A 68 -0.24 0.72 3.10
CA LEU A 68 0.64 0.46 4.23
C LEU A 68 -0.01 0.88 5.53
N MET A 69 0.10 0.06 6.55
CA MET A 69 -0.35 0.41 7.89
C MET A 69 0.64 -0.11 8.93
N ASN A 70 1.01 0.76 9.85
CA ASN A 70 1.69 0.36 11.08
C ASN A 70 0.65 0.05 12.16
N SER A 71 0.51 -1.22 12.56
CA SER A 71 -0.36 -1.64 13.66
C SER A 71 0.34 -1.68 15.02
N GLY A 72 1.57 -1.17 15.10
CA GLY A 72 2.32 -0.98 16.32
C GLY A 72 1.89 0.24 17.11
N GLN A 73 2.54 0.46 18.25
CA GLN A 73 2.25 1.58 19.15
C GLN A 73 3.19 2.78 18.95
N THR A 74 4.28 2.61 18.21
CA THR A 74 5.29 3.64 17.98
C THR A 74 5.45 3.91 16.50
N THR A 75 6.03 5.06 16.16
CA THR A 75 6.38 5.35 14.77
C THR A 75 7.58 4.51 14.35
N VAL A 76 7.52 3.89 13.17
CA VAL A 76 8.59 3.04 12.65
C VAL A 76 9.03 3.44 11.25
N THR A 77 10.25 3.07 10.88
CA THR A 77 10.71 3.08 9.49
C THR A 77 10.51 1.68 8.92
N ALA A 78 9.48 1.53 8.09
CA ALA A 78 9.22 0.28 7.39
C ALA A 78 10.21 0.10 6.24
N LYS A 79 10.75 -1.11 6.10
CA LYS A 79 11.46 -1.60 4.92
C LYS A 79 10.56 -2.61 4.20
N LEU A 80 10.24 -2.32 2.94
CA LEU A 80 9.54 -3.22 2.03
C LEU A 80 10.54 -3.70 1.00
N GLU A 81 10.54 -4.99 0.70
CA GLU A 81 11.43 -5.61 -0.28
C GLU A 81 10.68 -6.63 -1.11
N PHE A 82 10.51 -6.35 -2.40
CA PHE A 82 9.85 -7.26 -3.32
C PHE A 82 10.79 -8.41 -3.67
N LYS A 83 10.35 -9.65 -3.48
CA LYS A 83 11.14 -10.85 -3.78
C LYS A 83 11.23 -11.13 -5.28
N SER A 84 10.23 -10.67 -6.03
CA SER A 84 10.22 -10.62 -7.50
C SER A 84 9.68 -9.26 -7.94
N THR A 85 10.27 -8.71 -8.99
CA THR A 85 9.86 -7.44 -9.62
C THR A 85 9.13 -7.64 -10.94
N GLU A 86 8.93 -8.89 -11.36
CA GLU A 86 8.23 -9.22 -12.59
C GLU A 86 6.77 -8.71 -12.55
N GLY A 87 6.38 -7.95 -13.57
CA GLY A 87 5.05 -7.35 -13.66
C GLY A 87 4.83 -6.11 -12.76
N LEU A 88 5.82 -5.68 -11.99
CA LEU A 88 5.75 -4.44 -11.21
C LEU A 88 6.24 -3.23 -12.03
N PRO A 89 5.64 -2.04 -11.86
CA PRO A 89 6.05 -0.81 -12.54
C PRO A 89 7.32 -0.20 -11.93
N MET A 90 8.43 -0.94 -11.99
CA MET A 90 9.72 -0.53 -11.43
C MET A 90 10.24 0.75 -12.12
N GLY A 91 10.84 1.64 -11.34
CA GLY A 91 11.33 2.93 -11.82
C GLY A 91 10.25 4.01 -12.00
N HIS A 92 8.96 3.68 -11.82
CA HIS A 92 7.89 4.68 -11.83
C HIS A 92 7.92 5.54 -10.57
N SER A 93 7.46 6.78 -10.68
CA SER A 93 7.37 7.68 -9.54
C SER A 93 6.31 7.19 -8.57
N LEU A 94 6.59 7.25 -7.27
CA LEU A 94 5.71 6.81 -6.20
C LEU A 94 5.24 8.03 -5.40
N ARG A 95 3.92 8.16 -5.23
CA ARG A 95 3.28 9.31 -4.59
C ARG A 95 2.33 8.89 -3.49
N ASP A 96 2.31 9.64 -2.40
CA ASP A 96 1.31 9.50 -1.35
C ASP A 96 -0.02 10.11 -1.82
N ARG A 97 -1.03 9.27 -2.00
CA ARG A 97 -2.37 9.67 -2.46
C ARG A 97 -3.18 10.43 -1.41
N LEU A 98 -2.75 10.41 -0.15
CA LEU A 98 -3.42 11.14 0.93
C LEU A 98 -2.89 12.58 1.05
N THR A 99 -1.61 12.80 0.75
CA THR A 99 -0.96 14.11 0.89
C THR A 99 -0.50 14.73 -0.42
N ALA A 100 -0.64 14.01 -1.55
CA ALA A 100 -0.09 14.33 -2.87
C ALA A 100 1.44 14.51 -2.91
N LYS A 101 2.14 14.15 -1.82
CA LYS A 101 3.60 14.29 -1.73
C LYS A 101 4.29 13.19 -2.53
N TRP A 102 5.32 13.59 -3.28
CA TRP A 102 6.24 12.65 -3.90
C TRP A 102 7.04 11.92 -2.81
N VAL A 103 7.15 10.60 -2.93
CA VAL A 103 7.83 9.73 -1.96
C VAL A 103 9.16 9.24 -2.52
N GLY A 104 9.24 8.99 -3.83
CA GLY A 104 10.43 8.43 -4.46
C GLY A 104 10.10 7.76 -5.79
N TYR A 105 10.91 6.78 -6.16
CA TYR A 105 10.62 5.85 -7.24
C TYR A 105 10.34 4.46 -6.66
N LEU A 106 9.50 3.67 -7.33
CA LEU A 106 9.30 2.27 -6.98
C LEU A 106 10.53 1.47 -7.40
N ASN A 107 11.36 1.13 -6.42
CA ASN A 107 12.53 0.27 -6.58
C ASN A 107 12.33 -1.03 -5.78
N GLU A 108 13.26 -1.98 -5.90
CA GLU A 108 13.18 -3.29 -5.21
C GLU A 108 12.99 -3.14 -3.70
N GLN A 109 13.56 -2.08 -3.13
CA GLN A 109 13.44 -1.74 -1.72
C GLN A 109 12.82 -0.35 -1.54
N LEU A 110 11.81 -0.26 -0.68
CA LEU A 110 11.20 0.99 -0.24
C LEU A 110 11.39 1.15 1.27
N LYS A 111 11.85 2.34 1.69
CA LYS A 111 11.93 2.73 3.10
C LYS A 111 10.97 3.89 3.36
N ILE A 112 10.06 3.74 4.31
CA ILE A 112 9.05 4.76 4.61
C ILE A 112 8.75 4.85 6.11
N ARG A 113 8.61 6.07 6.61
CA ARG A 113 8.23 6.33 8.00
C ARG A 113 6.72 6.26 8.16
N LEU A 114 6.24 5.39 9.04
CA LEU A 114 4.83 5.14 9.28
C LEU A 114 4.46 5.43 10.73
N GLU A 115 3.53 6.36 10.92
CA GLU A 115 2.91 6.62 12.22
C GLU A 115 2.00 5.46 12.66
N PRO A 116 1.91 5.19 13.97
CA PRO A 116 1.08 4.11 14.49
C PRO A 116 -0.40 4.36 14.16
N TRP A 117 -1.09 3.28 13.78
CA TRP A 117 -2.53 3.28 13.48
C TRP A 117 -2.94 4.24 12.36
N LYS A 118 -2.02 4.59 11.46
CA LYS A 118 -2.32 5.35 10.24
C LYS A 118 -2.11 4.49 9.00
N ILE A 119 -3.05 4.63 8.06
CA ILE A 119 -2.90 4.08 6.72
C ILE A 119 -2.21 5.12 5.85
N TYR A 120 -1.27 4.64 5.04
CA TYR A 120 -0.66 5.37 3.94
C TYR A 120 -1.07 4.67 2.65
N VAL A 121 -1.44 5.47 1.65
CA VAL A 121 -1.78 4.96 0.33
C VAL A 121 -0.80 5.54 -0.66
N LEU A 122 0.05 4.68 -1.22
CA LEU A 122 1.02 5.09 -2.22
C LEU A 122 0.58 4.56 -3.58
N ALA A 123 0.84 5.30 -4.64
CA ALA A 123 0.59 4.78 -5.97
C ALA A 123 1.66 5.22 -6.97
N THR A 124 1.87 4.41 -8.00
CA THR A 124 2.74 4.78 -9.12
C THR A 124 2.00 5.67 -10.11
N GLU A 125 2.72 6.63 -10.69
CA GLU A 125 2.27 7.49 -11.79
C GLU A 125 3.00 7.16 -13.11
#